data_AF-A0A4Z0F4W4-F1
#
_entry.id   AF-A0A4Z0F4W4-F1
#
_cell.length_a   1.000
_cell.length_b   1.000
_cell.length_c   1.000
_cell.angle_alpha   90.00
_cell.angle_beta   90.00
_cell.angle_gamma   90.00
#
_symmetry.space_group_name_H-M   'P 1'
#
loop_
_entity.id
_entity.type
_entity.pdbx_description
1 polymer ?
#
loop_
_entity_poly.entity_id
_entity_poly.type
_entity_poly.pdbx_seq_one_letter_code
_entity_poly.pdbx_strand_id
1 'polypeptide(L)'
;MALTTNTLAQTGGVANHATGYVVTDSGTAAATTFNVGFKPRMVRFHNLTDRISDEWYEGMAAASSLHTVAAGTRTLETTNGITVNDDGTFTVTAVTMVASKSFAWEAVG
;
A
#
# COMPACT_ATOMS: atom_id res chain seq x y z
N MET A 1 21.88 17.31 10.77
CA MET A 1 20.80 16.45 10.25
C MET A 1 20.07 15.86 11.44
N ALA A 2 18.78 16.17 11.61
CA ALA A 2 17.96 15.55 12.63
C ALA A 2 17.37 14.25 12.08
N LEU A 3 17.47 13.15 12.84
CA LEU A 3 16.88 11.86 12.53
C LEU A 3 15.66 11.70 13.42
N THR A 4 14.47 11.54 12.84
CA THR A 4 13.29 11.08 13.58
C THR A 4 13.35 9.56 13.60
N THR A 5 13.42 8.96 14.79
CA THR A 5 13.70 7.52 14.96
C THR A 5 12.62 6.60 14.38
N ASN A 6 13.05 5.47 13.80
CA ASN A 6 12.20 4.35 13.40
C ASN A 6 11.72 3.60 14.66
N THR A 7 10.58 3.98 15.22
CA THR A 7 9.94 3.19 16.27
C THR A 7 9.36 1.92 15.64
N LEU A 8 9.90 0.75 16.00
CA LEU A 8 9.25 -0.52 15.71
C LEU A 8 8.20 -0.78 16.81
N ALA A 9 6.91 -0.76 16.48
CA ALA A 9 5.83 -0.87 17.46
C ALA A 9 5.60 -2.29 18.02
N GLN A 10 6.39 -3.29 17.61
CA GLN A 10 6.08 -4.69 17.92
C GLN A 10 6.86 -5.22 19.12
N THR A 11 6.31 -4.97 20.30
CA THR A 11 6.89 -5.38 21.59
C THR A 11 6.80 -6.90 21.87
N GLY A 12 6.15 -7.71 21.02
CA GLY A 12 5.79 -9.11 21.32
C GLY A 12 6.12 -10.19 20.28
N GLY A 13 6.75 -9.86 19.14
CA GLY A 13 7.35 -10.85 18.22
C GLY A 13 6.44 -11.65 17.26
N VAL A 14 5.11 -11.46 17.25
CA VAL A 14 4.20 -12.11 16.27
C VAL A 14 3.62 -11.07 15.32
N ALA A 15 3.95 -11.16 14.03
CA ALA A 15 3.49 -10.24 12.99
C ALA A 15 2.21 -10.77 12.35
N ASN A 16 1.19 -9.91 12.27
CA ASN A 16 -0.01 -10.26 11.51
C ASN A 16 0.29 -10.10 10.02
N HIS A 17 -0.21 -11.01 9.21
CA HIS A 17 0.03 -10.99 7.77
C HIS A 17 -1.28 -11.32 7.05
N ALA A 18 -1.71 -10.41 6.18
CA ALA A 18 -2.82 -10.60 5.26
C ALA A 18 -2.38 -10.40 3.82
N THR A 19 -2.95 -11.17 2.90
CA THR A 19 -2.76 -11.00 1.46
C THR A 19 -4.09 -11.03 0.76
N GLY A 20 -4.13 -10.50 -0.46
CA GLY A 20 -5.31 -10.61 -1.30
C GLY A 20 -5.02 -10.40 -2.78
N TYR A 21 -6.02 -10.73 -3.58
CA TYR A 21 -6.01 -10.61 -5.03
C TYR A 21 -7.30 -9.93 -5.48
N VAL A 22 -7.18 -8.96 -6.37
CA VAL A 22 -8.30 -8.14 -6.85
C VAL A 22 -8.23 -8.04 -8.36
N VAL A 23 -9.38 -8.16 -9.03
CA VAL A 23 -9.51 -7.89 -10.46
C VAL A 23 -10.54 -6.78 -10.63
N THR A 24 -10.17 -5.73 -11.36
CA THR A 24 -11.07 -4.64 -11.72
C THR A 24 -11.63 -4.88 -13.12
N ASP A 25 -12.90 -4.53 -13.31
CA ASP A 25 -13.57 -4.56 -14.62
C ASP A 25 -13.33 -3.25 -15.39
N SER A 26 -14.10 -2.99 -16.45
CA SER A 26 -14.01 -1.75 -17.23
C SER A 26 -14.73 -0.56 -16.60
N GLY A 27 -15.20 -0.67 -15.35
CA GLY A 27 -15.85 0.40 -14.62
C GLY A 27 -14.91 1.58 -14.32
N THR A 28 -15.48 2.71 -13.91
CA THR A 28 -14.69 3.88 -13.51
C THR A 28 -13.85 3.55 -12.27
N ALA A 29 -12.56 3.85 -12.34
CA ALA A 29 -11.65 3.68 -11.21
C ALA A 29 -12.12 4.48 -9.98
N ALA A 30 -12.03 3.86 -8.81
CA ALA A 30 -12.42 4.45 -7.53
C ALA A 30 -11.36 4.14 -6.48
N ALA A 31 -11.25 5.02 -5.48
CA ALA A 31 -10.44 4.72 -4.31
C ALA A 31 -11.06 3.53 -3.57
N THR A 32 -10.21 2.61 -3.11
CA THR A 32 -10.67 1.36 -2.50
C THR A 32 -9.97 1.17 -1.16
N THR A 33 -10.79 0.90 -0.14
CA THR A 33 -10.34 0.61 1.22
C THR A 33 -10.41 -0.89 1.48
N PHE A 34 -9.30 -1.43 1.99
CA PHE A 34 -9.17 -2.82 2.40
C PHE A 34 -9.09 -2.87 3.93
N ASN A 35 -9.91 -3.74 4.54
CA ASN A 35 -9.81 -4.03 5.96
C ASN A 35 -9.01 -5.32 6.17
N VAL A 36 -7.91 -5.24 6.92
CA VAL A 36 -7.05 -6.40 7.22
C VAL A 36 -7.11 -6.83 8.68
N GLY A 37 -7.86 -6.11 9.53
CA GLY A 37 -8.10 -6.47 10.94
C GLY A 37 -6.95 -6.14 11.91
N PHE A 38 -5.89 -5.49 11.44
CA PHE A 38 -4.77 -5.00 12.24
C PHE A 38 -4.16 -3.77 11.56
N LYS A 39 -3.51 -2.88 12.31
CA LYS A 39 -2.80 -1.73 11.73
C LYS A 39 -1.55 -2.22 10.96
N PRO A 40 -1.50 -2.11 9.63
CA PRO A 40 -0.32 -2.46 8.86
C PRO A 40 0.88 -1.58 9.23
N ARG A 41 2.05 -2.19 9.27
CA ARG A 41 3.38 -1.57 9.36
C ARG A 41 4.08 -1.57 8.01
N MET A 42 3.61 -2.40 7.09
CA MET A 42 3.99 -2.41 5.69
C MET A 42 2.80 -2.79 4.83
N VAL A 43 2.64 -2.13 3.69
CA VAL A 43 1.69 -2.52 2.65
C VAL A 43 2.43 -2.55 1.33
N ARG A 44 2.32 -3.66 0.59
CA ARG A 44 2.72 -3.76 -0.81
C ARG A 44 1.49 -3.95 -1.66
N PHE A 45 1.35 -3.12 -2.69
CA PHE A 45 0.26 -3.20 -3.63
C PHE A 45 0.83 -3.28 -5.05
N HIS A 46 0.53 -4.36 -5.76
CA HIS A 46 1.12 -4.68 -7.05
C HIS A 46 0.04 -4.72 -8.11
N ASN A 47 0.12 -3.86 -9.12
CA ASN A 47 -0.58 -4.02 -10.39
C ASN A 47 0.22 -5.00 -11.26
N LEU A 48 -0.28 -6.24 -11.34
CA LEU A 48 0.38 -7.33 -12.04
C LEU A 48 0.30 -7.17 -13.57
N THR A 49 -0.76 -6.53 -14.05
CA THR A 49 -0.96 -6.29 -15.49
C THR A 49 0.07 -5.30 -16.02
N ASP A 50 0.31 -4.21 -15.30
CA ASP A 50 1.23 -3.15 -15.74
C ASP A 50 2.64 -3.29 -15.15
N ARG A 51 2.82 -4.18 -14.16
CA ARG A 51 4.07 -4.36 -13.40
C ARG A 51 4.47 -3.11 -12.61
N ILE A 52 3.48 -2.44 -12.05
CA ILE A 52 3.64 -1.24 -11.23
C ILE A 52 3.41 -1.63 -9.77
N SER A 53 4.19 -1.07 -8.85
CA SER A 53 4.09 -1.38 -7.43
C SER A 53 4.10 -0.12 -6.58
N ASP A 54 3.25 -0.09 -5.57
CA ASP A 54 3.26 0.91 -4.50
C ASP A 54 3.56 0.22 -3.17
N GLU A 55 4.58 0.70 -2.46
CA GLU A 55 4.98 0.16 -1.16
C GLU A 55 4.93 1.25 -0.10
N TRP A 56 4.19 1.02 0.97
CA TRP A 56 4.12 1.91 2.13
C TRP A 56 4.78 1.25 3.34
N TYR A 57 5.48 2.06 4.12
CA TYR A 57 6.21 1.65 5.30
C TYR A 57 5.79 2.51 6.49
N GLU A 58 5.76 1.92 7.69
CA GLU A 58 5.43 2.59 8.94
C GLU A 58 6.17 3.92 9.09
N GLY A 59 5.41 4.98 9.37
CA GLY A 59 5.93 6.35 9.50
C GLY A 59 5.90 7.18 8.21
N MET A 60 5.59 6.59 7.06
CA MET A 60 5.30 7.35 5.84
C MET A 60 4.00 8.15 5.99
N ALA A 61 3.95 9.31 5.34
CA ALA A 61 2.75 10.17 5.33
C ALA A 61 1.56 9.46 4.68
N ALA A 62 0.34 9.91 4.98
CA ALA A 62 -0.85 9.46 4.25
C ALA A 62 -0.72 9.75 2.75
N ALA A 63 -1.30 8.89 1.92
CA ALA A 63 -1.25 8.96 0.46
C ALA A 63 0.18 9.03 -0.12
N SER A 64 1.16 8.42 0.56
CA SER A 64 2.53 8.31 0.07
C SER A 64 2.95 6.86 -0.14
N SER A 65 3.94 6.63 -1.00
CA SER A 65 4.49 5.30 -1.25
C SER A 65 5.85 5.40 -1.91
N LEU A 66 6.64 4.33 -1.81
CA LEU A 66 7.69 4.05 -2.76
C LEU A 66 7.06 3.46 -4.01
N HIS A 67 6.93 4.29 -5.04
CA HIS A 67 6.32 3.92 -6.31
C HIS A 67 7.37 3.35 -7.25
N THR A 68 7.09 2.20 -7.85
CA THR A 68 7.94 1.54 -8.85
C THR A 68 7.16 1.39 -10.15
N VAL A 69 7.65 2.02 -11.23
CA VAL A 69 7.04 1.89 -12.57
C VAL A 69 7.51 0.61 -13.26
N ALA A 70 6.85 0.23 -14.36
CA ALA A 70 7.15 -1.00 -15.11
C ALA A 70 8.63 -1.16 -15.55
N ALA A 71 9.33 -0.05 -15.77
CA ALA A 71 10.75 -0.04 -16.15
C ALA A 71 11.71 -0.18 -14.95
N GLY A 72 11.18 -0.27 -13.72
CA GLY A 72 11.95 -0.43 -12.48
C GLY A 72 12.42 0.88 -11.85
N THR A 73 12.14 2.05 -12.43
CA THR A 73 12.41 3.35 -11.77
C THR A 73 11.59 3.46 -10.49
N ARG A 74 12.24 3.85 -9.39
CA ARG A 74 11.62 3.99 -8.07
C ARG A 74 11.66 5.43 -7.61
N THR A 75 10.53 5.97 -7.19
CA THR A 75 10.37 7.36 -6.73
C THR A 75 9.48 7.42 -5.50
N LEU A 76 9.64 8.46 -4.69
CA LEU A 76 8.67 8.77 -3.64
C LEU A 76 7.43 9.41 -4.28
N GLU A 77 6.28 8.76 -4.14
CA GLU A 77 4.97 9.33 -4.41
C GLU A 77 4.44 9.98 -3.11
N THR A 78 3.88 11.18 -3.20
CA THR A 78 3.46 11.98 -2.03
C THR A 78 1.99 12.36 -2.03
N THR A 79 1.26 12.03 -3.09
CA THR A 79 -0.14 12.44 -3.30
C THR A 79 -1.07 11.30 -3.68
N ASN A 80 -0.57 10.28 -4.38
CA ASN A 80 -1.38 9.18 -4.93
C ASN A 80 -1.03 7.80 -4.35
N GLY A 81 -0.23 7.76 -3.28
CA GLY A 81 0.23 6.52 -2.67
C GLY A 81 -0.81 5.88 -1.75
N ILE A 82 -0.33 5.12 -0.77
CA ILE A 82 -1.19 4.33 0.13
C ILE A 82 -1.45 5.13 1.40
N THR A 83 -2.68 5.08 1.89
CA THR A 83 -3.03 5.60 3.22
C THR A 83 -3.31 4.44 4.15
N VAL A 84 -2.59 4.35 5.27
CA VAL A 84 -2.85 3.38 6.33
C VAL A 84 -3.54 4.08 7.49
N ASN A 85 -4.65 3.49 7.96
CA ASN A 85 -5.46 4.03 9.04
C ASN A 85 -5.22 3.24 10.34
N ASP A 86 -5.51 3.88 11.48
CA ASP A 86 -5.37 3.25 12.80
C ASP A 86 -6.43 2.18 13.08
N ASP A 87 -7.50 2.12 12.30
CA ASP A 87 -8.61 1.17 12.44
C ASP A 87 -8.36 -0.19 11.76
N GLY A 88 -7.13 -0.42 11.28
CA GLY A 88 -6.74 -1.67 10.61
C GLY A 88 -7.16 -1.74 9.14
N THR A 89 -7.44 -0.59 8.53
CA THR A 89 -7.66 -0.47 7.09
C THR A 89 -6.50 0.21 6.37
N PHE A 90 -6.37 -0.06 5.08
CA PHE A 90 -5.57 0.76 4.17
C PHE A 90 -6.36 1.11 2.92
N THR A 91 -6.10 2.29 2.37
CA THR A 91 -6.78 2.80 1.17
C THR A 91 -5.75 3.06 0.08
N VAL A 92 -6.07 2.62 -1.13
CA VAL A 92 -5.37 2.99 -2.36
C VAL A 92 -6.24 3.95 -3.16
N THR A 93 -5.61 4.93 -3.82
CA THR A 93 -6.32 5.94 -4.61
C THR A 93 -6.86 5.34 -5.91
N ALA A 94 -7.76 6.06 -6.58
CA ALA A 94 -8.24 5.68 -7.92
C ALA A 94 -7.11 5.68 -8.98
N VAL A 95 -5.99 6.36 -8.72
CA VAL A 95 -4.81 6.37 -9.60
C VAL A 95 -4.04 5.06 -9.50
N THR A 96 -4.01 4.44 -8.31
CA THR A 96 -3.41 3.10 -8.10
C THR A 96 -4.41 1.99 -8.45
N MET A 97 -5.68 2.14 -8.08
CA MET A 97 -6.77 1.18 -8.34
C MET A 97 -7.45 1.45 -9.70
N VAL A 98 -6.68 1.30 -10.77
CA VAL A 98 -7.16 1.50 -12.14
C VAL A 98 -8.04 0.35 -12.64
N ALA A 99 -8.90 0.66 -13.61
CA ALA A 99 -9.81 -0.28 -14.25
C ALA A 99 -9.09 -1.32 -15.12
N SER A 100 -9.72 -2.48 -15.29
CA SER A 100 -9.29 -3.57 -16.18
C SER A 100 -7.90 -4.12 -15.87
N LYS A 101 -7.59 -4.28 -14.58
CA LYS A 101 -6.29 -4.79 -14.09
C LYS A 101 -6.47 -5.92 -13.09
N SER A 102 -5.39 -6.66 -12.92
CA SER A 102 -5.22 -7.64 -11.84
C SER A 102 -4.21 -7.11 -10.83
N PHE A 103 -4.56 -7.18 -9.55
CA PHE A 103 -3.73 -6.72 -8.44
C PHE A 103 -3.49 -7.83 -7.44
N ALA A 104 -2.32 -7.81 -6.81
CA ALA A 104 -2.03 -8.56 -5.60
C ALA A 104 -1.56 -7.60 -4.51
N TRP A 105 -1.87 -7.90 -3.27
CA TRP A 105 -1.42 -7.09 -2.14
C TRP A 105 -1.01 -7.95 -0.95
N GLU A 106 -0.13 -7.38 -0.14
CA GLU A 106 0.37 -7.91 1.12
C GLU A 106 0.34 -6.78 2.16
N ALA A 107 -0.18 -7.08 3.35
CA ALA A 107 -0.13 -6.20 4.51
C ALA A 107 0.50 -6.96 5.67
N VAL A 108 1.50 -6.36 6.31
CA VAL A 108 2.21 -6.92 7.47
C VAL A 108 2.09 -5.95 8.63
N GLY A 109 1.68 -6.44 9.80
CA GLY A 109 1.46 -5.69 11.04
C GLY A 109 2.36 -6.11 12.19
#